data_AF-A0A530AUM7-F1
#
_entry.id   AF-A0A530AUM7-F1
#
_cell.length_a   1.000
_cell.length_b   1.000
_cell.length_c   1.000
_cell.angle_alpha   90.00
_cell.angle_beta   90.00
_cell.angle_gamma   90.00
#
_symmetry.space_group_name_H-M   'P 1'
#
loop_
_entity.id
_entity.type
_entity.pdbx_description
1 polymer ?
#
loop_
_entity_poly.entity_id
_entity_poly.type
_entity_poly.pdbx_seq_one_letter_code
_entity_poly.pdbx_strand_id
1 'polypeptide(L)'
;MSRDDPFGLSEDRERTRIRLTGAAPRPMAPLAPGAPVKRARAHPNTLINIFAPLLEFAPELESALAPENPEVMRTRLLDELVRARDAAVASGSSLERADQAAWAVAALLDDLALNTPWG
;
A
#
# COMPACT_ATOMS: atom_id res chain seq x y z
N MET A 1 20.13 -48.66 10.49
CA MET A 1 21.06 -47.71 9.85
C MET A 1 20.61 -46.32 10.27
N SER A 2 21.47 -45.60 10.98
CA SER A 2 21.25 -44.27 11.57
C SER A 2 21.34 -43.17 10.53
N ARG A 3 20.50 -42.12 10.68
CA ARG A 3 20.74 -40.69 10.41
C ARG A 3 19.35 -40.01 10.37
N ASP A 4 18.84 -39.50 11.48
CA ASP A 4 19.12 -38.15 11.99
C ASP A 4 19.11 -37.09 10.89
N ASP A 5 17.93 -36.49 10.67
CA ASP A 5 17.85 -35.04 10.47
C ASP A 5 16.54 -34.50 11.08
N PRO A 6 16.58 -33.93 12.30
CA PRO A 6 15.38 -33.45 12.99
C PRO A 6 14.88 -32.09 12.48
N PHE A 7 15.44 -31.55 11.39
CA PHE A 7 15.05 -30.27 10.79
C PHE A 7 14.85 -30.34 9.27
N GLY A 8 14.29 -31.45 8.75
CA GLY A 8 13.99 -31.65 7.34
C GLY A 8 13.08 -30.56 6.73
N LEU A 9 13.69 -29.43 6.36
CA LEU A 9 13.19 -28.36 5.50
C LEU A 9 13.79 -28.54 4.11
N SER A 10 13.71 -29.75 3.59
CA SER A 10 14.03 -30.02 2.19
C SER A 10 12.85 -29.50 1.36
N GLU A 11 13.13 -28.57 0.44
CA GLU A 11 12.18 -27.97 -0.52
C GLU A 11 11.45 -26.67 -0.09
N ASP A 12 12.09 -25.70 0.58
CA ASP A 12 11.58 -24.31 0.53
C ASP A 12 12.67 -23.23 0.73
N ARG A 13 13.82 -23.39 0.07
CA ARG A 13 15.02 -22.55 0.25
C ARG A 13 14.92 -21.16 -0.41
N GLU A 14 13.89 -20.91 -1.22
CA GLU A 14 13.77 -19.66 -2.00
C GLU A 14 12.76 -18.67 -1.41
N ARG A 15 12.01 -19.05 -0.36
CA ARG A 15 11.05 -18.15 0.29
C ARG A 15 11.62 -17.58 1.58
N THR A 16 11.90 -16.28 1.58
CA THR A 16 12.13 -15.51 2.81
C THR A 16 10.86 -15.54 3.67
N ARG A 17 10.76 -16.50 4.58
CA ARG A 17 9.65 -16.59 5.55
C ARG A 17 9.91 -15.64 6.72
N ILE A 18 9.14 -14.56 6.82
CA ILE A 18 9.13 -13.68 8.00
C ILE A 18 8.46 -14.45 9.16
N ARG A 19 9.25 -14.85 10.16
CA ARG A 19 8.71 -15.37 11.42
C ARG A 19 8.41 -14.21 12.36
N LEU A 20 7.13 -13.87 12.53
CA LEU A 20 6.71 -13.02 13.67
C LEU A 20 6.89 -13.84 14.95
N THR A 21 8.03 -13.68 15.62
CA THR A 21 8.26 -14.27 16.94
C THR A 21 8.17 -13.17 17.99
N GLY A 22 7.11 -13.21 18.81
CA GLY A 22 7.10 -12.51 20.10
C GLY A 22 6.26 -11.23 20.24
N ALA A 23 5.28 -10.96 19.38
CA ALA A 23 4.27 -9.95 19.70
C ALA A 23 3.05 -10.64 20.33
N ALA A 24 2.87 -10.50 21.65
CA ALA A 24 1.56 -10.73 22.25
C ALA A 24 0.52 -9.88 21.51
N PRO A 25 -0.68 -10.39 21.19
CA PRO A 25 -1.71 -9.57 20.57
C PRO A 25 -2.04 -8.44 21.54
N ARG A 26 -1.54 -7.23 21.24
CA ARG A 26 -2.13 -6.04 21.83
C ARG A 26 -3.59 -6.05 21.35
N PRO A 27 -4.58 -5.85 22.22
CA PRO A 27 -5.93 -5.63 21.75
C PRO A 27 -5.89 -4.37 20.88
N MET A 28 -5.86 -4.57 19.56
CA MET A 28 -6.28 -3.55 18.62
C MET A 28 -7.76 -3.40 18.89
N ALA A 29 -8.11 -2.34 19.62
CA ALA A 29 -9.49 -1.87 19.60
C ALA A 29 -9.88 -1.74 18.12
N PRO A 30 -11.04 -2.25 17.69
CA PRO A 30 -11.48 -2.07 16.33
C PRO A 30 -11.41 -0.58 16.02
N LEU A 31 -10.64 -0.22 14.98
CA LEU A 31 -10.70 1.12 14.42
C LEU A 31 -12.16 1.34 14.05
N ALA A 32 -12.83 2.22 14.80
CA ALA A 32 -14.18 2.62 14.48
C ALA A 32 -14.18 3.08 13.01
N PRO A 33 -15.13 2.63 12.17
CA PRO A 33 -15.27 3.16 10.82
C PRO A 33 -15.39 4.69 10.92
N GLY A 34 -14.41 5.42 10.38
CA GLY A 34 -14.35 6.88 10.47
C GLY A 34 -13.49 7.45 11.60
N ALA A 35 -12.65 6.66 12.29
CA ALA A 35 -11.59 7.23 13.12
C ALA A 35 -10.69 8.10 12.23
N PRO A 36 -10.57 9.42 12.48
CA PRO A 36 -9.82 10.30 11.61
C PRO A 36 -8.36 9.84 11.64
N VAL A 37 -7.85 9.42 10.48
CA VAL A 37 -6.41 9.34 10.24
C VAL A 37 -5.89 10.71 10.64
N LYS A 38 -5.20 10.80 11.77
CA LYS A 38 -4.60 12.07 12.20
C LYS A 38 -3.68 12.46 11.06
N ARG A 39 -4.07 13.47 10.25
CA ARG A 39 -3.23 14.06 9.20
C ARG A 39 -1.93 14.46 9.85
N ALA A 40 -0.95 13.57 9.77
CA ALA A 40 0.29 13.64 10.53
C ALA A 40 1.21 14.59 9.80
N ARG A 41 0.93 15.90 9.94
CA ARG A 41 1.65 17.04 9.39
C ARG A 41 1.50 17.24 7.89
N ALA A 42 0.99 18.43 7.52
CA ALA A 42 1.14 18.94 6.17
C ALA A 42 2.64 19.02 5.85
N HIS A 43 3.06 18.43 4.74
CA HIS A 43 4.43 18.54 4.25
C HIS A 43 4.62 19.95 3.66
N PRO A 44 5.81 20.57 3.77
CA PRO A 44 6.09 21.85 3.08
C PRO A 44 6.01 21.75 1.55
N ASN A 45 5.83 20.56 0.98
CA ASN A 45 5.72 20.33 -0.45
C ASN A 45 4.25 20.07 -0.79
N THR A 46 3.64 21.02 -1.50
CA THR A 46 2.24 20.95 -1.94
C THR A 46 1.95 19.68 -2.74
N LEU A 47 2.89 19.23 -3.57
CA LEU A 47 2.73 18.02 -4.38
C LEU A 47 2.55 16.78 -3.49
N ILE A 48 3.32 16.67 -2.41
CA ILE A 48 3.18 15.56 -1.45
C ILE A 48 1.81 15.61 -0.78
N ASN A 49 1.34 16.79 -0.39
CA ASN A 49 0.02 16.92 0.24
C ASN A 49 -1.13 16.57 -0.72
N ILE A 50 -0.99 16.87 -2.00
CA ILE A 50 -2.00 16.60 -3.02
C ILE A 50 -2.14 15.08 -3.28
N PHE A 51 -1.02 14.36 -3.31
CA PHE A 51 -1.02 12.91 -3.55
C PHE A 51 -1.17 12.07 -2.28
N ALA A 52 -0.97 12.64 -1.08
CA ALA A 52 -1.09 11.93 0.20
C ALA A 52 -2.39 11.12 0.39
N PRO A 53 -3.58 11.57 -0.07
CA PRO A 53 -4.82 10.79 0.06
C PRO A 53 -4.77 9.42 -0.64
N LEU A 54 -3.98 9.25 -1.70
CA LEU A 54 -3.84 7.95 -2.37
C LEU A 54 -3.15 6.90 -1.49
N LEU A 55 -2.34 7.34 -0.51
CA LEU A 55 -1.71 6.42 0.44
C LEU A 55 -2.70 5.90 1.49
N GLU A 56 -3.91 6.47 1.57
CA GLU A 56 -4.96 5.95 2.44
C GLU A 56 -5.50 4.60 1.95
N PHE A 57 -5.25 4.23 0.69
CA PHE A 57 -5.57 2.91 0.12
C PHE A 57 -4.50 1.84 0.42
N ALA A 58 -3.35 2.22 0.99
CA ALA A 58 -2.26 1.29 1.25
C ALA A 58 -2.67 0.11 2.16
N PRO A 59 -3.46 0.27 3.24
CA PRO A 59 -3.89 -0.85 4.06
C PRO A 59 -4.72 -1.89 3.30
N GLU A 60 -5.59 -1.45 2.39
CA GLU A 60 -6.36 -2.35 1.52
C GLU A 60 -5.45 -3.06 0.51
N LEU A 61 -4.47 -2.36 -0.06
CA LEU A 61 -3.52 -2.92 -1.02
C LEU A 61 -2.48 -3.84 -0.38
N GLU A 62 -2.18 -3.68 0.91
CA GLU A 62 -1.28 -4.55 1.68
C GLU A 62 -2.01 -5.79 2.26
N SER A 63 -3.34 -5.83 2.17
CA SER A 63 -4.15 -6.92 2.71
C SER A 63 -3.86 -8.24 2.00
N ALA A 64 -3.66 -9.31 2.77
CA ALA A 64 -3.57 -10.66 2.22
C ALA A 64 -4.91 -11.17 1.65
N LEU A 65 -6.03 -10.57 2.05
CA LEU A 65 -7.35 -10.86 1.50
C LEU A 65 -7.63 -9.97 0.29
N ALA A 66 -8.02 -10.59 -0.81
CA ALA A 66 -8.39 -9.88 -2.02
C ALA A 66 -9.62 -8.98 -1.77
N PRO A 67 -9.69 -7.82 -2.44
CA PRO A 67 -10.89 -6.99 -2.43
C PRO A 67 -12.09 -7.77 -2.96
N GLU A 68 -13.27 -7.54 -2.40
CA GLU A 68 -14.51 -8.18 -2.87
C GLU A 68 -14.79 -7.86 -4.35
N ASN A 69 -14.45 -6.64 -4.79
CA ASN A 69 -14.59 -6.18 -6.17
C ASN A 69 -13.32 -5.44 -6.64
N PRO A 70 -12.32 -6.14 -7.20
CA PRO A 70 -11.05 -5.55 -7.63
C PRO A 70 -11.20 -4.42 -8.66
N GLU A 71 -12.13 -4.57 -9.62
CA GLU A 71 -12.36 -3.55 -10.65
C GLU A 71 -12.90 -2.24 -10.05
N VAL A 72 -13.77 -2.32 -9.03
CA VAL A 72 -14.28 -1.12 -8.34
C VAL A 72 -13.15 -0.40 -7.61
N MET A 73 -12.24 -1.15 -6.98
CA MET A 73 -11.04 -0.57 -6.35
C MET A 73 -10.14 0.10 -7.39
N ARG A 74 -9.87 -0.58 -8.52
CA ARG A 74 -9.07 -0.03 -9.63
C ARG A 74 -9.66 1.28 -10.16
N THR A 75 -10.97 1.33 -10.41
CA THR A 75 -11.63 2.56 -10.87
C THR A 75 -11.47 3.69 -9.86
N ARG A 76 -11.67 3.43 -8.56
CA ARG A 76 -11.50 4.44 -7.50
C ARG A 76 -10.06 4.97 -7.42
N LEU A 77 -9.07 4.09 -7.50
CA LEU A 77 -7.66 4.47 -7.51
C LEU A 77 -7.31 5.33 -8.72
N LEU A 78 -7.78 4.95 -9.91
CA LEU A 78 -7.56 5.72 -11.14
C LEU A 78 -8.21 7.11 -11.06
N ASP A 79 -9.45 7.19 -10.59
CA ASP A 79 -10.18 8.45 -10.44
C ASP A 79 -9.47 9.40 -9.44
N GLU A 80 -9.01 8.88 -8.30
CA GLU A 80 -8.26 9.68 -7.33
C GLU A 80 -6.88 10.11 -7.85
N LEU A 81 -6.21 9.27 -8.64
CA LEU A 81 -4.94 9.62 -9.29
C LEU A 81 -5.11 10.75 -10.30
N VAL A 82 -6.14 10.69 -11.14
CA VAL A 82 -6.48 11.75 -12.11
C VAL A 82 -6.84 13.04 -11.35
N ARG A 83 -7.67 12.94 -10.31
CA ARG A 83 -8.03 14.09 -9.46
C ARG A 83 -6.80 14.75 -8.83
N ALA A 84 -5.87 13.97 -8.29
CA ALA A 84 -4.64 14.48 -7.67
C ALA A 84 -3.73 15.15 -8.70
N ARG A 85 -3.58 14.55 -9.88
CA ARG A 85 -2.83 15.15 -11.01
C ARG A 85 -3.41 16.50 -11.42
N ASP A 86 -4.73 16.57 -11.62
CA ASP A 86 -5.40 17.81 -12.02
C ASP A 86 -5.28 18.88 -10.93
N ALA A 87 -5.38 18.50 -9.66
CA ALA A 87 -5.14 19.39 -8.52
C ALA A 87 -3.69 19.89 -8.47
N ALA A 88 -2.70 19.05 -8.80
CA ALA A 88 -1.30 19.44 -8.87
C ALA A 88 -1.06 20.52 -9.94
N VAL A 89 -1.66 20.34 -11.12
CA VAL A 89 -1.61 21.36 -12.19
C VAL A 89 -2.32 22.65 -11.75
N ALA A 90 -3.51 22.55 -11.17
CA ALA A 90 -4.26 23.70 -10.66
C ALA A 90 -3.50 24.46 -9.54
N SER A 91 -2.66 23.76 -8.78
CA SER A 91 -1.78 24.37 -7.75
C SER A 91 -0.50 25.01 -8.30
N GLY A 92 -0.31 25.01 -9.62
CA GLY A 92 0.82 25.65 -10.30
C GLY A 92 1.97 24.72 -10.69
N SER A 93 1.83 23.40 -10.55
CA SER A 93 2.82 22.46 -11.10
C SER A 93 2.72 22.42 -12.63
N SER A 94 3.84 22.22 -13.32
CA SER A 94 3.83 21.89 -14.75
C SER A 94 3.13 20.55 -14.97
N LEU A 95 2.55 20.36 -16.15
CA LEU A 95 1.91 19.10 -16.54
C LEU A 95 2.90 17.92 -16.43
N GLU A 96 4.11 18.09 -16.95
CA GLU A 96 5.17 17.07 -16.88
C GLU A 96 5.49 16.65 -15.43
N ARG A 97 5.56 17.62 -14.50
CA ARG A 97 5.84 17.34 -13.09
C ARG A 97 4.66 16.64 -12.41
N ALA A 98 3.43 17.02 -12.75
CA ALA A 98 2.23 16.35 -12.26
C ALA A 98 2.13 14.91 -12.79
N ASP A 99 2.48 14.69 -14.06
CA ASP A 99 2.55 13.36 -14.68
C ASP A 99 3.60 12.47 -14.03
N GLN A 100 4.81 13.00 -13.79
CA GLN A 100 5.87 12.26 -13.10
C GLN A 100 5.48 11.88 -11.67
N ALA A 101 4.81 12.77 -10.95
CA ALA A 101 4.31 12.48 -9.61
C ALA A 101 3.22 11.41 -9.62
N ALA A 102 2.25 11.52 -10.55
CA ALA A 102 1.21 10.52 -10.72
C ALA A 102 1.80 9.15 -11.08
N TRP A 103 2.78 9.11 -11.99
CA TRP A 103 3.49 7.89 -12.35
C TRP A 103 4.19 7.26 -11.15
N ALA A 104 4.92 8.06 -10.36
CA ALA A 104 5.65 7.56 -9.19
C ALA A 104 4.70 6.99 -8.12
N VAL A 105 3.57 7.65 -7.88
CA VAL A 105 2.57 7.17 -6.92
C VAL A 105 1.86 5.92 -7.44
N ALA A 106 1.50 5.87 -8.72
CA ALA A 106 0.91 4.68 -9.33
C ALA A 106 1.85 3.47 -9.23
N ALA A 107 3.13 3.64 -9.58
CA ALA A 107 4.13 2.58 -9.47
C ALA A 107 4.30 2.06 -8.04
N LEU A 108 4.21 2.95 -7.04
CA LEU A 108 4.22 2.54 -5.63
C LEU A 108 2.99 1.69 -5.27
N LEU A 109 1.80 2.12 -5.69
CA LEU A 109 0.55 1.38 -5.42
C LEU A 109 0.54 0.01 -6.12
N ASP A 110 1.04 -0.05 -7.35
CA ASP A 110 1.22 -1.30 -8.09
C ASP A 110 2.17 -2.24 -7.35
N ASP A 111 3.31 -1.74 -6.85
CA ASP A 111 4.25 -2.54 -6.07
C ASP A 111 3.60 -3.09 -4.78
N LEU A 112 2.78 -2.29 -4.09
CA LEU A 112 2.03 -2.79 -2.92
C LEU A 112 1.10 -3.95 -3.28
N ALA A 113 0.32 -3.81 -4.35
CA ALA A 113 -0.62 -4.83 -4.80
C ALA A 113 0.11 -6.12 -5.26
N LEU A 114 1.19 -5.98 -6.02
CA LEU A 114 2.00 -7.10 -6.52
C LEU A 114 2.69 -7.89 -5.41
N ASN A 115 2.88 -7.28 -4.23
CA ASN A 115 3.41 -7.96 -3.05
C ASN A 115 2.34 -8.77 -2.28
N THR A 116 1.10 -8.81 -2.75
CA THR A 116 0.03 -9.64 -2.17
C THR A 116 -0.18 -10.97 -2.91
N PRO A 117 -0.87 -11.96 -2.31
CA PRO A 117 -1.20 -13.22 -2.98
C PRO A 117 -2.15 -13.09 -4.18
N TRP A 118 -2.79 -11.94 -4.36
CA TRP A 118 -3.84 -11.71 -5.37
C TRP A 118 -3.46 -10.66 -6.42
N GLY A 119 -2.21 -10.17 -6.39
CA GLY A 119 -1.68 -9.17 -7.33
C GLY A 119 -1.83 -9.51 -8.80
#